data_AF-A0A8S2SNM5-F1
#
_entry.id   AF-A0A8S2SNM5-F1
#
_cell.length_a   1.000
_cell.length_b   1.000
_cell.length_c   1.000
_cell.angle_alpha   90.00
_cell.angle_beta   90.00
_cell.angle_gamma   90.00
#
_symmetry.space_group_name_H-M   'P 1'
#
loop_
_entity.id
_entity.type
_entity.pdbx_description
1 polymer ?
#
loop_
_entity_poly.entity_id
_entity_poly.type
_entity_poly.pdbx_seq_one_letter_code
_entity_poly.pdbx_strand_id
1 'polypeptide(L)'
;EQKLIFIGNELGPLTRLINTFVCLLYPFSWPHTFVPILPALMLDIVQAPTPYIIGILRSCESYLSGNDDFLSQDNSDILIVDIDHDRIRSIDDYRMNNSH
;
A
#
# COMPACT_ATOMS: atom_id res chain seq x y z
N GLU A 1 9.78 -8.34 8.46
CA GLU A 1 8.86 -8.54 7.32
C GLU A 1 8.55 -7.18 6.70
N GLN A 2 7.83 -7.12 5.57
CA GLN A 2 7.49 -5.85 4.91
C GLN A 2 6.03 -5.83 4.45
N LYS A 3 5.43 -4.65 4.49
CA LYS A 3 4.07 -4.33 4.05
C LYS A 3 4.17 -3.45 2.80
N LEU A 4 3.49 -3.81 1.71
CA LEU A 4 3.50 -3.04 0.46
C LEU A 4 2.12 -2.43 0.17
N ILE A 5 2.08 -1.11 0.03
CA ILE A 5 0.89 -0.35 -0.38
C ILE A 5 1.16 0.28 -1.74
N PHE A 6 0.45 -0.17 -2.76
CA PHE A 6 0.48 0.42 -4.09
C PHE A 6 -0.62 1.49 -4.21
N ILE A 7 -0.26 2.69 -4.66
CA ILE A 7 -1.18 3.83 -4.84
C ILE A 7 -1.20 4.20 -6.33
N GLY A 8 -2.40 4.30 -6.91
CA GLY A 8 -2.59 4.72 -8.30
C GLY A 8 -3.88 5.51 -8.53
N ASN A 9 -3.94 6.29 -9.60
CA ASN A 9 -5.13 7.04 -9.99
C ASN A 9 -6.24 6.16 -10.59
N GLU A 10 -5.87 5.03 -11.21
CA GLU A 10 -6.81 4.13 -11.89
C GLU A 10 -6.68 2.66 -11.42
N LEU A 11 -7.82 1.99 -11.22
CA LEU A 11 -7.86 0.58 -10.83
C LEU A 11 -7.25 -0.36 -11.89
N GLY A 12 -7.36 -0.04 -13.18
CA GLY A 12 -6.92 -0.90 -14.28
C GLY A 12 -5.39 -1.12 -14.30
N PRO A 13 -4.59 -0.04 -14.39
CA PRO A 13 -3.13 -0.09 -14.25
C PRO A 13 -2.70 -0.69 -12.90
N LEU A 14 -3.31 -0.26 -11.79
CA LEU A 14 -2.99 -0.72 -10.44
C LEU A 14 -3.14 -2.25 -10.29
N THR A 15 -4.30 -2.79 -10.66
CA THR A 15 -4.56 -4.24 -10.62
C THR A 15 -3.60 -5.02 -11.50
N ARG A 16 -3.32 -4.50 -12.72
CA ARG A 16 -2.40 -5.14 -13.66
C ARG A 16 -0.97 -5.18 -13.12
N LEU A 17 -0.50 -4.09 -12.52
CA LEU A 17 0.85 -4.00 -11.95
C LEU A 17 0.99 -4.94 -10.75
N ILE A 18 0.03 -4.93 -9.81
CA ILE A 18 0.05 -5.80 -8.63
C ILE A 18 -0.02 -7.28 -9.01
N ASN A 19 -0.85 -7.65 -9.99
CA ASN A 19 -0.88 -9.02 -10.51
C ASN A 19 0.44 -9.40 -11.22
N THR A 20 1.02 -8.48 -11.99
CA THR A 20 2.32 -8.70 -12.66
C THR A 20 3.45 -8.89 -11.64
N PHE A 21 3.43 -8.12 -10.54
CA PHE A 21 4.37 -8.28 -9.43
C PHE A 21 4.29 -9.67 -8.81
N VAL A 22 3.08 -10.23 -8.59
CA VAL A 22 2.92 -11.62 -8.14
C VAL A 22 3.43 -12.63 -9.17
N CYS A 23 3.23 -12.40 -10.47
CA CYS A 23 3.81 -13.26 -11.51
C CYS A 23 5.34 -13.21 -11.52
N LEU A 24 5.96 -12.06 -11.22
CA LEU A 24 7.42 -11.87 -11.15
C LEU A 24 8.06 -12.53 -9.92
N LEU A 25 7.29 -12.90 -8.89
CA LEU A 25 7.81 -13.66 -7.74
C LEU A 25 8.10 -15.13 -8.07
N TYR A 26 7.62 -15.66 -9.20
CA TYR A 26 7.84 -17.06 -9.60
C TYR A 26 9.33 -17.46 -9.59
N PRO A 27 9.72 -18.61 -9.00
CA PRO A 27 8.88 -19.71 -8.53
C PRO A 27 8.34 -19.56 -7.09
N PHE A 28 8.66 -18.47 -6.40
CA PHE A 28 8.16 -18.24 -5.04
C PHE A 28 6.67 -17.87 -5.06
N SER A 29 5.89 -18.50 -4.19
CA SER A 29 4.50 -18.14 -3.93
C SER A 29 4.46 -17.20 -2.74
N TRP A 30 3.81 -16.03 -2.86
CA TRP A 30 3.61 -15.13 -1.73
C TRP A 30 2.65 -15.80 -0.71
N PRO A 31 3.09 -16.13 0.53
CA PRO A 31 2.31 -16.97 1.43
C PRO A 31 1.39 -16.16 2.37
N HIS A 32 1.37 -14.84 2.24
CA HIS A 32 0.61 -13.91 3.09
C HIS A 32 -0.53 -13.23 2.32
N THR A 33 -1.34 -12.45 3.03
CA THR A 33 -2.57 -11.83 2.51
C THR A 33 -2.31 -10.93 1.31
N PHE A 34 -2.95 -11.25 0.18
CA PHE A 34 -2.87 -10.53 -1.08
C PHE A 34 -4.23 -9.90 -1.43
N VAL A 35 -4.29 -8.57 -1.49
CA VAL A 35 -5.53 -7.81 -1.75
C VAL A 35 -5.27 -6.81 -2.89
N PRO A 36 -5.44 -7.19 -4.17
CA PRO A 36 -5.02 -6.38 -5.32
C PRO A 36 -5.81 -5.07 -5.48
N ILE A 37 -7.03 -5.00 -4.93
CA ILE A 37 -7.77 -3.75 -4.71
C ILE A 37 -8.43 -3.85 -3.33
N LEU A 38 -8.15 -2.90 -2.45
CA LEU A 38 -8.83 -2.75 -1.17
C LEU A 38 -9.92 -1.66 -1.29
N PRO A 39 -11.21 -1.98 -1.09
CA PRO A 39 -12.26 -0.98 -1.05
C PRO A 39 -12.04 0.02 0.10
N ALA A 40 -12.44 1.28 -0.08
CA ALA A 40 -12.29 2.32 0.93
C ALA A 40 -12.91 1.97 2.31
N LEU A 41 -13.94 1.11 2.32
CA LEU A 41 -14.61 0.59 3.52
C LEU A 41 -13.77 -0.43 4.33
N MET A 42 -12.63 -0.88 3.80
CA MET A 42 -11.77 -1.91 4.40
C MET A 42 -10.35 -1.43 4.67
N LEU A 43 -10.10 -0.12 4.64
CA LEU A 43 -8.75 0.47 4.83
C LEU A 43 -8.12 0.10 6.18
N ASP A 44 -8.90 -0.28 7.19
CA ASP A 44 -8.41 -0.76 8.49
C ASP A 44 -7.55 -2.03 8.39
N ILE A 45 -7.64 -2.79 7.28
CA ILE A 45 -6.74 -3.93 7.00
C ILE A 45 -5.27 -3.49 6.87
N VAL A 46 -4.99 -2.23 6.56
CA VAL A 46 -3.64 -1.64 6.55
C VAL A 46 -2.98 -1.68 7.94
N GLN A 47 -3.77 -1.75 9.02
CA GLN A 47 -3.29 -1.87 10.41
C GLN A 47 -2.93 -3.32 10.82
N ALA A 48 -3.02 -4.29 9.91
CA ALA A 48 -2.74 -5.69 10.23
C ALA A 48 -1.24 -5.92 10.58
N PRO A 49 -0.93 -6.74 11.61
CA PRO A 49 0.45 -7.01 12.03
C PRO A 49 1.19 -8.00 11.11
N THR A 50 0.50 -8.57 10.12
CA THR A 50 1.05 -9.53 9.16
C THR A 50 1.51 -8.86 7.86
N PRO A 51 2.46 -9.45 7.11
CA PRO A 51 2.83 -8.97 5.78
C PRO A 51 1.61 -8.91 4.85
N TYR A 52 1.54 -7.87 4.02
CA TYR A 52 0.49 -7.74 3.01
C TYR A 52 0.99 -7.08 1.73
N ILE A 53 0.26 -7.33 0.64
CA ILE A 53 0.33 -6.56 -0.60
C ILE A 53 -1.08 -6.01 -0.84
N ILE A 54 -1.21 -4.69 -0.85
CA ILE A 54 -2.48 -3.96 -0.94
C ILE A 54 -2.41 -2.93 -2.08
N GLY A 55 -3.47 -2.84 -2.90
CA GLY A 55 -3.69 -1.73 -3.83
C GLY A 55 -4.78 -0.78 -3.33
N ILE A 56 -4.50 0.52 -3.28
CA ILE A 56 -5.51 1.58 -3.02
C ILE A 56 -5.53 2.61 -4.15
N LEU A 57 -6.68 3.27 -4.33
CA LEU A 57 -6.79 4.44 -5.20
C LEU A 57 -6.23 5.69 -4.51
N ARG A 58 -5.73 6.64 -5.29
CA ARG A 58 -5.31 7.97 -4.79
C ARG A 58 -6.45 8.75 -4.10
N SER A 59 -7.71 8.47 -4.42
CA SER A 59 -8.87 8.98 -3.67
C SER A 59 -8.90 8.54 -2.18
N CYS A 60 -8.06 7.57 -1.80
CA CYS A 60 -7.88 7.06 -0.45
C CYS A 60 -6.49 7.39 0.15
N GLU A 61 -5.63 8.14 -0.56
CA GLU A 61 -4.28 8.63 -0.16
C GLU A 61 -4.31 9.29 1.23
N SER A 62 -5.43 9.94 1.58
CA SER A 62 -5.67 10.66 2.83
C SER A 62 -5.79 9.78 4.08
N TYR A 63 -6.26 8.53 3.99
CA TYR A 63 -6.34 7.64 5.16
C TYR A 63 -4.94 7.35 5.73
N LEU A 64 -3.92 7.25 4.88
CA LEU A 64 -2.54 6.96 5.29
C LEU A 64 -1.85 8.13 6.03
N SER A 65 -2.34 9.36 5.83
CA SER A 65 -1.77 10.58 6.40
C SER A 65 -2.63 11.22 7.50
N GLY A 66 -3.93 10.93 7.56
CA GLY A 66 -4.89 11.62 8.44
C GLY A 66 -5.73 10.71 9.35
N ASN A 67 -5.39 9.44 9.50
CA ASN A 67 -6.02 8.53 10.47
C ASN A 67 -5.12 8.43 11.73
N ASP A 68 -5.56 9.01 12.85
CA ASP A 68 -4.78 9.09 14.09
C ASP A 68 -4.38 7.71 14.66
N ASP A 69 -5.24 6.70 14.57
CA ASP A 69 -4.91 5.34 15.03
C ASP A 69 -3.75 4.75 14.21
N PHE A 70 -3.77 4.94 12.88
CA PHE A 70 -2.69 4.54 11.98
C PHE A 70 -1.43 5.39 12.15
N LEU A 71 -1.55 6.67 12.54
CA LEU A 71 -0.41 7.51 12.93
C LEU A 71 0.24 7.02 14.24
N SER A 72 -0.54 6.46 15.17
CA SER A 72 -0.06 6.03 16.50
C SER A 72 0.76 4.73 16.51
N GLN A 73 0.66 3.91 15.47
CA GLN A 73 1.39 2.65 15.33
C GLN A 73 2.79 2.84 14.73
N ASP A 74 3.77 2.07 15.23
CA ASP A 74 5.01 1.80 14.49
C ASP A 74 4.67 0.98 13.25
N ASN A 75 4.84 1.61 12.10
CA ASN A 75 4.59 1.06 10.77
C ASN A 75 5.81 1.26 9.86
N SER A 76 7.01 1.33 10.44
CA SER A 76 8.29 1.51 9.74
C SER A 76 8.63 0.38 8.74
N ASP A 77 7.85 -0.69 8.71
CA ASP A 77 7.90 -1.77 7.72
C ASP A 77 6.99 -1.56 6.48
N ILE A 78 6.24 -0.45 6.42
CA ILE A 78 5.41 -0.06 5.28
C ILE A 78 6.24 0.69 4.23
N LEU A 79 6.24 0.15 3.00
CA LEU A 79 6.66 0.86 1.80
C LEU A 79 5.45 1.22 0.94
N ILE A 80 5.41 2.48 0.52
CA ILE A 80 4.41 3.02 -0.41
C ILE A 80 5.01 3.09 -1.82
N VAL A 81 4.33 2.46 -2.78
CA VAL A 81 4.69 2.42 -4.20
C VAL A 81 3.67 3.22 -5.00
N ASP A 82 4.06 4.43 -5.41
CA ASP A 82 3.27 5.34 -6.22
C ASP A 82 3.48 5.01 -7.71
N ILE A 83 2.46 4.43 -8.34
CA ILE A 83 2.55 3.91 -9.72
C ILE A 83 2.30 4.98 -10.79
N ASP A 84 1.82 6.17 -10.41
CA ASP A 84 1.59 7.27 -11.34
C ASP A 84 2.85 8.16 -11.48
N HIS A 85 3.73 8.14 -10.48
CA HIS A 85 4.93 9.00 -10.38
C HIS A 85 6.26 8.24 -10.34
N ASP A 86 6.25 6.91 -10.50
CA ASP A 86 7.42 6.01 -10.41
C ASP A 86 8.24 6.20 -9.11
N ARG A 87 7.56 6.25 -7.95
CA ARG A 87 8.20 6.51 -6.64
C ARG A 87 7.94 5.42 -5.62
N ILE A 88 8.98 5.07 -4.87
CA ILE A 88 8.89 4.24 -3.65
C ILE A 88 9.31 5.12 -2.47
N ARG A 89 8.55 5.08 -1.37
CA ARG A 89 8.76 5.89 -0.16
C ARG A 89 8.56 5.05 1.10
N SER A 90 9.27 5.35 2.19
CA SER A 90 8.81 4.92 3.53
C SER A 90 7.49 5.60 3.86
N ILE A 91 6.69 5.01 4.76
CA ILE A 91 5.53 5.68 5.35
C ILE A 91 5.92 7.03 6.00
N ASP A 92 7.13 7.13 6.57
CA ASP A 92 7.61 8.35 7.25
C ASP A 92 7.92 9.47 6.25
N ASP A 93 8.66 9.15 5.18
CA ASP A 93 8.92 10.08 4.07
C ASP A 93 7.60 10.54 3.43
N TYR A 94 6.66 9.61 3.26
CA TYR A 94 5.35 9.89 2.69
C TYR A 94 4.51 10.80 3.60
N ARG A 95 4.56 10.60 4.93
CA ARG A 95 3.87 11.46 5.91
C ARG A 95 4.43 12.88 5.89
N MET A 96 5.75 13.05 5.95
CA MET A 96 6.38 14.39 5.94
C MET A 96 6.14 15.19 4.66
N ASN A 97 5.94 14.51 3.52
CA ASN A 97 5.60 15.18 2.25
C ASN A 97 4.11 15.54 2.12
N ASN A 98 3.24 15.02 2.99
CA ASN A 98 1.78 15.19 2.93
C ASN A 98 1.20 15.91 4.16
N SER A 99 2.05 16.50 5.01
CA SER A 99 1.67 17.22 6.24
C SER A 99 1.65 18.76 6.05
N HIS A 100 1.13 19.22 4.91
CA HIS A 100 1.06 20.64 4.50
C HIS A 100 -0.29 20.98 3.86
#